data_AF-A0A519V792-F1
#
_entry.id   AF-A0A519V792-F1
#
_cell.length_a   1.000
_cell.length_b   1.000
_cell.length_c   1.000
_cell.angle_alpha   90.00
_cell.angle_beta   90.00
_cell.angle_gamma   90.00
#
_symmetry.space_group_name_H-M   'P 1'
#
loop_
_entity.id
_entity.type
_entity.pdbx_description
1 polymer ?
#
loop_
_entity_poly.entity_id
_entity_poly.type
_entity_poly.pdbx_seq_one_letter_code
_entity_poly.pdbx_strand_id
1 'polypeptide(L)'
;MSLQKEKSVSKKINLNILVFFRKYPAVPYILKWLFISLIVGGLIGTASAGFLQSLEWVTNFRENHLWIIGFLPIAGLLIGLIYYYWGKDVEAGNNLLIDTIHEPKQTIPFKMMPFVYLGTMATHLFGGSAGREGTALQMAGAIADQLSKPFKLTPDERKILIIAAIAAGFGSVFGTPLAGAIFGMEVFQQLPTYSFAIKMALTILTLAAGFKGGEVTPLFFIGATLGSALSLFLPLPVGLLAGMGFVAVFAGATNTPLACTLMAMELFGSECGVYVAIACTISYLLSGPTGIYGKQVVGEAKHSRFKNYLNKRIGEI
;
A
#
# COMPACT_ATOMS: atom_id res chain seq x y z
N MET A 1 48.11 -21.42 -31.07
CA MET A 1 48.61 -20.27 -30.28
C MET A 1 47.48 -19.38 -29.72
N SER A 2 46.42 -19.07 -30.50
CA SER A 2 45.26 -18.25 -30.08
C SER A 2 44.54 -18.75 -28.81
N LEU A 3 44.01 -19.99 -28.82
CA LEU A 3 43.19 -20.58 -27.75
C LEU A 3 43.83 -20.55 -26.34
N GLN A 4 45.16 -20.51 -26.27
CA GLN A 4 45.92 -20.46 -25.02
C GLN A 4 45.95 -19.04 -24.43
N LYS A 5 45.88 -18.02 -25.29
CA LYS A 5 45.80 -16.60 -24.91
C LYS A 5 44.41 -16.25 -24.37
N GLU A 6 43.34 -16.76 -24.98
CA GLU A 6 41.96 -16.60 -24.51
C GLU A 6 41.76 -17.24 -23.13
N LYS A 7 42.22 -18.48 -22.93
CA LYS A 7 42.17 -19.15 -21.62
C LYS A 7 42.96 -18.38 -20.55
N SER A 8 44.07 -17.74 -20.91
CA SER A 8 44.83 -16.86 -20.00
C SER A 8 44.06 -15.59 -19.61
N VAL A 9 43.46 -14.90 -20.59
CA VAL A 9 42.65 -13.69 -20.39
C VAL A 9 41.40 -14.00 -19.54
N SER A 10 40.64 -15.05 -19.90
CA SER A 10 39.47 -15.50 -19.13
C SER A 10 39.83 -15.83 -17.67
N LYS A 11 40.97 -16.52 -17.44
CA LYS A 11 41.43 -16.85 -16.08
C LYS A 11 41.86 -15.61 -15.29
N LYS A 12 42.47 -14.61 -15.93
CA LYS A 12 42.76 -13.29 -15.31
C LYS A 12 41.48 -12.51 -14.97
N ILE A 13 40.49 -12.51 -15.86
CA ILE A 13 39.19 -11.85 -15.63
C ILE A 13 38.47 -12.48 -14.43
N ASN A 14 38.34 -13.82 -14.41
CA ASN A 14 37.73 -14.52 -13.28
C ASN A 14 38.50 -14.29 -11.95
N LEU A 15 39.83 -14.24 -11.98
CA LEU A 15 40.62 -13.95 -10.78
C LEU A 15 40.39 -12.52 -10.26
N ASN A 16 40.35 -11.52 -11.16
CA ASN A 16 40.03 -10.13 -10.77
C ASN A 16 38.61 -10.00 -10.23
N ILE A 17 37.63 -10.69 -10.81
CA ILE A 17 36.24 -10.71 -10.34
C ILE A 17 36.14 -11.34 -8.93
N LEU A 18 36.81 -12.47 -8.70
CA LEU A 18 36.90 -13.11 -7.37
C LEU A 18 37.57 -12.20 -6.32
N VAL A 19 38.66 -11.53 -6.68
CA VAL A 19 39.35 -10.57 -5.78
C VAL A 19 38.47 -9.34 -5.52
N PHE A 20 37.74 -8.84 -6.51
CA PHE A 20 36.82 -7.71 -6.37
C PHE A 20 35.65 -8.03 -5.42
N PHE A 21 34.97 -9.16 -5.62
CA PHE A 21 33.88 -9.58 -4.71
C PHE A 21 34.39 -9.95 -3.30
N ARG A 22 35.62 -10.47 -3.17
CA ARG A 22 36.25 -10.66 -1.86
C ARG A 22 36.58 -9.34 -1.15
N LYS A 23 36.83 -8.26 -1.90
CA LYS A 23 37.06 -6.91 -1.36
C LYS A 23 35.76 -6.17 -1.03
N TYR A 24 34.68 -6.42 -1.78
CA TYR A 24 33.37 -5.78 -1.62
C TYR A 24 32.23 -6.81 -1.53
N PRO A 25 32.07 -7.52 -0.39
CA PRO A 25 31.10 -8.61 -0.25
C PRO A 25 29.62 -8.18 -0.36
N ALA A 26 29.32 -6.88 -0.28
CA ALA A 26 27.98 -6.34 -0.47
C ALA A 26 27.54 -6.24 -1.95
N VAL A 27 28.48 -6.19 -2.91
CA VAL A 27 28.12 -5.94 -4.32
C VAL A 27 27.25 -7.04 -4.95
N PRO A 28 27.47 -8.35 -4.72
CA PRO A 28 26.56 -9.39 -5.22
C PRO A 28 25.13 -9.23 -4.68
N TYR A 29 24.99 -8.80 -3.42
CA TYR A 29 23.70 -8.58 -2.78
C TYR A 29 22.97 -7.35 -3.37
N ILE A 30 23.70 -6.25 -3.57
CA ILE A 30 23.18 -5.03 -4.23
C ILE A 30 22.74 -5.34 -5.67
N LEU A 31 23.56 -6.08 -6.44
CA LEU A 31 23.20 -6.47 -7.81
C LEU A 31 22.00 -7.42 -7.87
N LYS A 32 21.90 -8.40 -6.95
CA LYS A 32 20.71 -9.26 -6.80
C LYS A 32 19.46 -8.42 -6.56
N TRP A 33 19.48 -7.51 -5.58
CA TRP A 33 18.33 -6.70 -5.22
C TRP A 33 17.96 -5.66 -6.27
N LEU A 34 18.93 -5.03 -6.93
CA LEU A 34 18.68 -4.11 -8.04
C LEU A 34 17.99 -4.84 -9.22
N PHE A 35 18.45 -6.03 -9.58
CA PHE A 35 17.84 -6.86 -10.62
C PHE A 35 16.41 -7.30 -10.27
N ILE A 36 16.19 -7.78 -9.03
CA ILE A 36 14.86 -8.17 -8.55
C ILE A 36 13.91 -6.96 -8.55
N SER A 37 14.34 -5.82 -8.00
CA SER A 37 13.51 -4.60 -7.93
C SER A 37 13.16 -4.04 -9.30
N LEU A 38 14.04 -4.13 -10.32
CA LEU A 38 13.70 -3.74 -11.69
C LEU A 38 12.61 -4.64 -12.29
N ILE A 39 12.72 -5.96 -12.15
CA ILE A 39 11.71 -6.91 -12.65
C ILE A 39 10.38 -6.71 -11.93
N VAL A 40 10.41 -6.63 -10.60
CA VAL A 40 9.23 -6.52 -9.74
C VAL A 40 8.53 -5.17 -9.95
N GLY A 41 9.29 -4.07 -9.98
CA GLY A 41 8.76 -2.74 -10.28
C GLY A 41 8.17 -2.65 -11.69
N GLY A 42 8.81 -3.26 -12.70
CA GLY A 42 8.27 -3.33 -14.06
C GLY A 42 6.97 -4.12 -14.16
N LEU A 43 6.91 -5.31 -13.56
CA LEU A 43 5.70 -6.15 -13.54
C LEU A 43 4.55 -5.51 -12.76
N ILE A 44 4.83 -4.86 -11.62
CA ILE A 44 3.81 -4.17 -10.83
C ILE A 44 3.34 -2.90 -11.53
N GLY A 45 4.25 -2.08 -12.06
CA GLY A 45 3.90 -0.86 -12.80
C GLY A 45 3.05 -1.13 -14.04
N THR A 46 3.39 -2.16 -14.82
CA THR A 46 2.59 -2.59 -15.97
C THR A 46 1.24 -3.19 -15.57
N ALA A 47 1.17 -3.96 -14.49
CA ALA A 47 -0.10 -4.49 -13.97
C ALA A 47 -1.01 -3.37 -13.43
N SER A 48 -0.48 -2.40 -12.69
CA SER A 48 -1.19 -1.20 -12.23
C SER A 48 -1.68 -0.36 -13.41
N ALA A 49 -0.85 -0.14 -14.45
CA ALA A 49 -1.23 0.63 -15.63
C ALA A 49 -2.35 -0.05 -16.43
N GLY A 50 -2.27 -1.37 -16.66
CA GLY A 50 -3.32 -2.14 -17.35
C GLY A 50 -4.64 -2.17 -16.57
N PHE A 51 -4.56 -2.27 -15.23
CA PHE A 51 -5.71 -2.17 -14.35
C PHE A 51 -6.35 -0.77 -14.39
N LEU A 52 -5.56 0.29 -14.30
CA LEU A 52 -6.06 1.67 -14.40
C LEU A 52 -6.72 1.95 -15.75
N GLN A 53 -6.10 1.54 -16.85
CA GLN A 53 -6.66 1.75 -18.19
C GLN A 53 -8.00 1.02 -18.37
N SER A 54 -8.12 -0.19 -17.81
CA SER A 54 -9.35 -0.98 -17.85
C SER A 54 -10.44 -0.43 -16.92
N LEU A 55 -10.05 0.15 -15.78
CA LEU A 55 -10.96 0.79 -14.83
C LEU A 55 -11.51 2.11 -15.40
N GLU A 56 -10.68 2.90 -16.07
CA GLU A 56 -11.08 4.10 -16.81
C GLU A 56 -12.07 3.73 -17.93
N TRP A 57 -11.75 2.73 -18.76
CA TRP A 57 -12.63 2.24 -19.82
C TRP A 57 -14.01 1.81 -19.27
N VAL A 58 -14.03 1.05 -18.18
CA VAL A 58 -15.25 0.66 -17.46
C VAL A 58 -16.04 1.88 -16.96
N THR A 59 -15.36 2.85 -16.36
CA THR A 59 -15.98 4.04 -15.76
C THR A 59 -16.62 4.92 -16.84
N ASN A 60 -15.91 5.14 -17.95
CA ASN A 60 -16.39 5.85 -19.13
C ASN A 60 -17.58 5.09 -19.77
N PHE A 61 -17.54 3.76 -19.83
CA PHE A 61 -18.66 2.97 -20.35
C PHE A 61 -19.92 3.09 -19.48
N ARG A 62 -19.79 3.04 -18.15
CA ARG A 62 -20.89 3.29 -17.21
C ARG A 62 -21.49 4.68 -17.39
N GLU A 63 -20.68 5.72 -17.52
CA GLU A 63 -21.16 7.11 -17.59
C GLU A 63 -21.94 7.40 -18.88
N ASN A 64 -21.63 6.69 -19.96
CA ASN A 64 -22.46 6.68 -21.18
C ASN A 64 -23.73 5.81 -21.06
N HIS A 65 -23.83 4.94 -20.05
CA HIS A 65 -24.88 3.92 -19.90
C HIS A 65 -25.40 3.83 -18.45
N LEU A 66 -25.84 4.97 -17.88
CA LEU A 66 -26.26 5.08 -16.47
C LEU A 66 -27.33 4.07 -16.03
N TRP A 67 -28.12 3.51 -16.96
CA TRP A 67 -29.08 2.44 -16.70
C TRP A 67 -28.45 1.17 -16.11
N ILE A 68 -27.15 0.94 -16.35
CA ILE A 68 -26.39 -0.20 -15.82
C ILE A 68 -26.36 -0.17 -14.28
N ILE A 69 -26.44 1.02 -13.65
CA ILE A 69 -26.44 1.17 -12.19
C ILE A 69 -27.66 0.44 -11.55
N GLY A 70 -28.77 0.27 -12.29
CA GLY A 70 -29.92 -0.52 -11.83
C GLY A 70 -29.60 -2.00 -11.57
N PHE A 71 -28.53 -2.54 -12.16
CA PHE A 71 -28.08 -3.92 -11.98
C PHE A 71 -27.11 -4.09 -10.79
N LEU A 72 -26.74 -3.03 -10.08
CA LEU A 72 -25.81 -3.07 -8.94
C LEU A 72 -26.18 -4.11 -7.85
N PRO A 73 -27.45 -4.31 -7.46
CA PRO A 73 -27.79 -5.34 -6.47
C PRO A 73 -27.50 -6.76 -6.97
N ILE A 74 -27.75 -7.02 -8.26
CA ILE A 74 -27.51 -8.33 -8.90
C ILE A 74 -26.01 -8.55 -9.06
N ALA A 75 -25.26 -7.52 -9.48
CA ALA A 75 -23.81 -7.57 -9.58
C ALA A 75 -23.13 -7.80 -8.23
N GLY A 76 -23.56 -7.09 -7.18
CA GLY A 76 -23.07 -7.28 -5.82
C GLY A 76 -23.32 -8.70 -5.29
N LEU A 77 -24.51 -9.26 -5.55
CA LEU A 77 -24.83 -10.65 -5.23
C LEU A 77 -23.93 -11.63 -5.99
N LEU A 78 -23.73 -11.44 -7.29
CA LEU A 78 -22.87 -12.31 -8.11
C LEU A 78 -21.41 -12.26 -7.66
N ILE A 79 -20.86 -11.07 -7.37
CA ILE A 79 -19.52 -10.90 -6.82
C ILE A 79 -19.41 -11.62 -5.47
N GLY A 80 -20.39 -11.44 -4.58
CA GLY A 80 -20.45 -12.12 -3.28
C GLY A 80 -20.47 -13.63 -3.39
N LEU A 81 -21.27 -14.21 -4.30
CA LEU A 81 -21.33 -15.65 -4.55
C LEU A 81 -20.02 -16.18 -5.15
N ILE A 82 -19.39 -15.45 -6.08
CA ILE A 82 -18.08 -15.82 -6.66
C ILE A 82 -16.99 -15.86 -5.58
N TYR A 83 -16.96 -14.87 -4.68
CA TYR A 83 -16.05 -14.87 -3.54
C TYR A 83 -16.37 -16.01 -2.56
N TYR A 84 -17.64 -16.24 -2.23
CA TYR A 84 -18.06 -17.29 -1.30
C TYR A 84 -17.68 -18.71 -1.78
N TYR A 85 -17.92 -19.03 -3.05
CA TYR A 85 -17.65 -20.37 -3.60
C TYR A 85 -16.20 -20.59 -4.05
N TRP A 86 -15.53 -19.57 -4.58
CA TRP A 86 -14.21 -19.73 -5.22
C TRP A 86 -13.12 -18.78 -4.71
N GLY A 87 -13.46 -17.73 -3.96
CA GLY A 87 -12.55 -16.68 -3.49
C GLY A 87 -12.32 -16.60 -1.98
N LYS A 88 -12.82 -17.56 -1.18
CA LYS A 88 -12.80 -17.52 0.30
C LYS A 88 -11.40 -17.39 0.93
N ASP A 89 -10.37 -17.89 0.26
CA ASP A 89 -8.95 -17.77 0.64
C ASP A 89 -8.30 -16.44 0.21
N VAL A 90 -8.99 -15.62 -0.58
CA VAL A 90 -8.55 -14.28 -1.03
C VAL A 90 -9.46 -13.14 -0.54
N GLU A 91 -10.63 -13.47 0.01
CA GLU A 91 -11.60 -12.56 0.64
C GLU A 91 -10.98 -11.62 1.70
N ALA A 92 -9.97 -12.08 2.42
CA ALA A 92 -9.23 -11.27 3.40
C ALA A 92 -8.42 -10.11 2.76
N GLY A 93 -8.09 -10.19 1.46
CA GLY A 93 -7.45 -9.13 0.68
C GLY A 93 -6.22 -8.50 1.35
N ASN A 94 -6.27 -7.18 1.59
CA ASN A 94 -5.20 -6.44 2.27
C ASN A 94 -4.79 -7.05 3.64
N ASN A 95 -5.69 -7.72 4.36
CA ASN A 95 -5.35 -8.38 5.62
C ASN A 95 -4.45 -9.62 5.39
N LEU A 96 -4.65 -10.35 4.29
CA LEU A 96 -3.82 -11.51 3.93
C LEU A 96 -2.37 -11.10 3.63
N LEU A 97 -2.18 -9.91 3.03
CA LEU A 97 -0.85 -9.32 2.82
C LEU A 97 -0.15 -9.06 4.15
N ILE A 98 -0.83 -8.38 5.09
CA ILE A 98 -0.30 -8.06 6.41
C ILE A 98 0.03 -9.34 7.19
N ASP A 99 -0.88 -10.32 7.22
CA ASP A 99 -0.66 -11.59 7.89
C ASP A 99 0.53 -12.36 7.28
N THR A 100 0.69 -12.36 5.94
CA THR A 100 1.81 -13.05 5.27
C THR A 100 3.18 -12.44 5.60
N ILE A 101 3.24 -11.13 5.84
CA ILE A 101 4.47 -10.43 6.21
C ILE A 101 4.88 -10.77 7.67
N HIS A 102 3.91 -10.83 8.58
CA HIS A 102 4.17 -11.16 9.99
C HIS A 102 4.40 -12.66 10.19
N GLU A 103 3.53 -13.50 9.62
CA GLU A 103 3.51 -14.95 9.73
C GLU A 103 3.58 -15.59 8.32
N PRO A 104 4.78 -15.78 7.74
CA PRO A 104 4.98 -16.26 6.36
C PRO A 104 4.65 -17.76 6.12
N LYS A 105 3.67 -18.30 6.87
CA LYS A 105 3.27 -19.72 6.92
C LYS A 105 2.69 -20.26 5.60
N GLN A 106 2.13 -19.40 4.76
CA GLN A 106 1.55 -19.77 3.46
C GLN A 106 1.97 -18.76 2.37
N THR A 107 1.73 -19.10 1.10
CA THR A 107 1.92 -18.19 -0.04
C THR A 107 0.61 -17.56 -0.47
N ILE A 108 0.62 -16.26 -0.75
CA ILE A 108 -0.49 -15.50 -1.32
C ILE A 108 -0.88 -16.19 -2.65
N PRO A 109 -2.10 -16.73 -2.77
CA PRO A 109 -2.49 -17.51 -3.94
C PRO A 109 -2.65 -16.57 -5.14
N PHE A 110 -2.01 -16.90 -6.28
CA PHE A 110 -1.97 -16.01 -7.44
C PHE A 110 -3.37 -15.62 -7.97
N LYS A 111 -4.39 -16.48 -7.77
CA LYS A 111 -5.77 -16.19 -8.11
C LYS A 111 -6.36 -14.96 -7.40
N MET A 112 -5.73 -14.44 -6.35
CA MET A 112 -6.11 -13.14 -5.77
C MET A 112 -6.08 -12.04 -6.84
N MET A 113 -5.06 -12.01 -7.69
CA MET A 113 -4.89 -11.00 -8.74
C MET A 113 -6.10 -10.91 -9.70
N PRO A 114 -6.55 -11.97 -10.40
CA PRO A 114 -7.74 -11.88 -11.26
C PRO A 114 -9.05 -11.67 -10.48
N PHE A 115 -9.20 -12.22 -9.27
CA PHE A 115 -10.42 -12.01 -8.46
C PHE A 115 -10.60 -10.54 -8.08
N VAL A 116 -9.56 -9.89 -7.57
CA VAL A 116 -9.64 -8.47 -7.17
C VAL A 116 -9.77 -7.56 -8.39
N TYR A 117 -9.04 -7.85 -9.47
CA TYR A 117 -9.09 -7.11 -10.72
C TYR A 117 -10.50 -7.09 -11.32
N LEU A 118 -11.08 -8.29 -11.53
CA LEU A 118 -12.44 -8.42 -12.10
C LEU A 118 -13.52 -7.94 -11.12
N GLY A 119 -13.35 -8.18 -9.82
CA GLY A 119 -14.26 -7.70 -8.78
C GLY A 119 -14.34 -6.17 -8.73
N THR A 120 -13.20 -5.47 -8.79
CA THR A 120 -13.18 -4.00 -8.83
C THR A 120 -13.70 -3.46 -10.15
N MET A 121 -13.34 -4.05 -11.30
CA MET A 121 -13.93 -3.67 -12.59
C MET A 121 -15.45 -3.80 -12.58
N ALA A 122 -16.00 -4.94 -12.14
CA ALA A 122 -17.44 -5.12 -12.02
C ALA A 122 -18.07 -4.12 -11.04
N THR A 123 -17.46 -3.90 -9.87
CA THR A 123 -17.96 -2.93 -8.89
C THR A 123 -18.07 -1.52 -9.48
N HIS A 124 -17.04 -1.05 -10.20
CA HIS A 124 -17.07 0.27 -10.84
C HIS A 124 -18.06 0.33 -12.01
N LEU A 125 -18.18 -0.74 -12.81
CA LEU A 125 -19.11 -0.83 -13.95
C LEU A 125 -20.56 -0.61 -13.53
N PHE A 126 -20.97 -1.26 -12.45
CA PHE A 126 -22.33 -1.13 -11.90
C PHE A 126 -22.51 0.08 -10.97
N GLY A 127 -21.51 0.97 -10.85
CA GLY A 127 -21.62 2.21 -10.06
C GLY A 127 -21.44 2.03 -8.55
N GLY A 128 -20.89 0.91 -8.09
CA GLY A 128 -20.52 0.71 -6.70
C GLY A 128 -19.37 1.63 -6.28
N SER A 129 -19.52 2.30 -5.13
CA SER A 129 -18.49 3.18 -4.56
C SER A 129 -17.38 2.37 -3.92
N ALA A 130 -16.30 2.14 -4.66
CA ALA A 130 -15.10 1.46 -4.21
C ALA A 130 -13.83 2.21 -4.64
N GLY A 131 -12.74 1.99 -3.92
CA GLY A 131 -11.42 2.48 -4.24
C GLY A 131 -10.57 1.41 -4.91
N ARG A 132 -9.94 1.81 -6.02
CA ARG A 132 -9.01 1.02 -6.85
C ARG A 132 -7.71 0.58 -6.14
N GLU A 133 -7.44 1.18 -5.00
CA GLU A 133 -6.13 1.19 -4.36
C GLU A 133 -5.81 -0.15 -3.68
N GLY A 134 -6.74 -0.69 -2.89
CA GLY A 134 -6.58 -2.01 -2.27
C GLY A 134 -6.36 -3.12 -3.30
N THR A 135 -6.97 -2.99 -4.47
CA THR A 135 -6.81 -3.90 -5.62
C THR A 135 -5.36 -3.92 -6.11
N ALA A 136 -4.74 -2.75 -6.29
CA ALA A 136 -3.35 -2.64 -6.72
C ALA A 136 -2.36 -3.20 -5.69
N LEU A 137 -2.58 -2.94 -4.39
CA LEU A 137 -1.77 -3.54 -3.32
C LEU A 137 -1.87 -5.07 -3.32
N GLN A 138 -3.07 -5.62 -3.55
CA GLN A 138 -3.32 -7.06 -3.62
C GLN A 138 -2.73 -7.71 -4.87
N MET A 139 -2.85 -7.06 -6.04
CA MET A 139 -2.17 -7.49 -7.27
C MET A 139 -0.65 -7.50 -7.10
N ALA A 140 -0.07 -6.41 -6.55
CA ALA A 140 1.35 -6.28 -6.32
C ALA A 140 1.91 -7.35 -5.37
N GLY A 141 1.24 -7.57 -4.24
CA GLY A 141 1.61 -8.64 -3.29
C GLY A 141 1.50 -10.04 -3.89
N ALA A 142 0.45 -10.31 -4.68
CA ALA A 142 0.28 -11.60 -5.36
C ALA A 142 1.36 -11.87 -6.43
N ILE A 143 1.70 -10.87 -7.24
CA ILE A 143 2.76 -10.95 -8.27
C ILE A 143 4.12 -11.21 -7.59
N ALA A 144 4.46 -10.41 -6.59
CA ALA A 144 5.75 -10.48 -5.93
C ALA A 144 5.96 -11.78 -5.13
N ASP A 145 4.91 -12.32 -4.50
CA ASP A 145 5.05 -13.57 -3.74
C ASP A 145 5.26 -14.79 -4.66
N GLN A 146 4.70 -14.80 -5.89
CA GLN A 146 5.05 -15.84 -6.87
C GLN A 146 6.50 -15.75 -7.35
N LEU A 147 7.11 -14.56 -7.35
CA LEU A 147 8.52 -14.35 -7.71
C LEU A 147 9.50 -14.78 -6.60
N SER A 148 9.05 -14.96 -5.36
CA SER A 148 9.89 -15.43 -4.25
C SER A 148 10.49 -16.83 -4.51
N LYS A 149 9.73 -17.72 -5.16
CA LYS A 149 10.11 -19.10 -5.50
C LYS A 149 11.22 -19.17 -6.59
N PRO A 150 11.06 -18.60 -7.80
CA PRO A 150 12.10 -18.65 -8.83
C PRO A 150 13.39 -17.92 -8.42
N PHE A 151 13.29 -16.83 -7.64
CA PHE A 151 14.46 -16.13 -7.09
C PHE A 151 15.07 -16.80 -5.85
N LYS A 152 14.49 -17.91 -5.36
CA LYS A 152 14.97 -18.71 -4.21
C LYS A 152 15.24 -17.87 -2.96
N LEU A 153 14.31 -16.97 -2.64
CA LEU A 153 14.45 -16.03 -1.52
C LEU A 153 14.31 -16.71 -0.16
N THR A 154 15.05 -16.20 0.82
CA THR A 154 14.84 -16.58 2.24
C THR A 154 13.49 -16.04 2.76
N PRO A 155 12.97 -16.53 3.91
CA PRO A 155 11.73 -16.02 4.48
C PRO A 155 11.73 -14.49 4.72
N ASP A 156 12.88 -13.91 5.09
CA ASP A 156 12.98 -12.47 5.35
C ASP A 156 13.24 -11.66 4.07
N GLU A 157 14.00 -12.19 3.11
CA GLU A 157 14.07 -11.61 1.75
C GLU A 157 12.67 -11.59 1.10
N ARG A 158 11.87 -12.64 1.29
CA ARG A 158 10.46 -12.71 0.85
C ARG A 158 9.60 -11.63 1.49
N LYS A 159 9.72 -11.39 2.81
CA LYS A 159 9.01 -10.28 3.49
C LYS A 159 9.38 -8.93 2.91
N ILE A 160 10.69 -8.66 2.77
CA ILE A 160 11.22 -7.41 2.20
C ILE A 160 10.68 -7.22 0.77
N LEU A 161 10.68 -8.27 -0.05
CA LEU A 161 10.13 -8.24 -1.40
C LEU A 161 8.63 -7.90 -1.41
N ILE A 162 7.81 -8.54 -0.55
CA ILE A 162 6.36 -8.27 -0.50
C ILE A 162 6.09 -6.84 -0.02
N ILE A 163 6.82 -6.34 0.98
CA ILE A 163 6.70 -4.94 1.45
C ILE A 163 7.07 -3.95 0.32
N ALA A 164 8.20 -4.16 -0.34
CA ALA A 164 8.65 -3.30 -1.45
C ALA A 164 7.68 -3.35 -2.65
N ALA A 165 7.08 -4.51 -2.91
CA ALA A 165 6.05 -4.67 -3.94
C ALA A 165 4.77 -3.91 -3.60
N ILE A 166 4.27 -4.02 -2.37
CA ILE A 166 3.06 -3.29 -1.93
C ILE A 166 3.30 -1.77 -1.95
N ALA A 167 4.49 -1.32 -1.56
CA ALA A 167 4.92 0.07 -1.69
C ALA A 167 4.93 0.56 -3.15
N ALA A 168 5.45 -0.25 -4.08
CA ALA A 168 5.43 0.04 -5.51
C ALA A 168 4.01 0.01 -6.10
N GLY A 169 3.14 -0.91 -5.63
CA GLY A 169 1.73 -0.98 -5.99
C GLY A 169 0.96 0.28 -5.61
N PHE A 170 1.14 0.75 -4.37
CA PHE A 170 0.59 2.03 -3.89
C PHE A 170 1.13 3.20 -4.74
N GLY A 171 2.46 3.35 -4.81
CA GLY A 171 3.09 4.49 -5.51
C GLY A 171 2.79 4.54 -7.00
N SER A 172 2.62 3.40 -7.67
CA SER A 172 2.31 3.35 -9.11
C SER A 172 0.87 3.76 -9.47
N VAL A 173 -0.09 3.69 -8.54
CA VAL A 173 -1.49 4.09 -8.82
C VAL A 173 -1.77 5.54 -8.48
N PHE A 174 -1.05 6.10 -7.49
CA PHE A 174 -1.12 7.52 -7.15
C PHE A 174 -0.10 8.40 -7.89
N GLY A 175 0.97 7.82 -8.44
CA GLY A 175 2.12 8.59 -8.92
C GLY A 175 3.03 9.11 -7.81
N THR A 176 2.93 8.56 -6.60
CA THR A 176 3.60 9.04 -5.37
C THR A 176 4.61 8.01 -4.84
N PRO A 177 5.79 7.88 -5.48
CA PRO A 177 6.74 6.83 -5.16
C PRO A 177 7.36 6.95 -3.76
N LEU A 178 7.60 8.17 -3.25
CA LEU A 178 8.15 8.36 -1.91
C LEU A 178 7.09 8.06 -0.84
N ALA A 179 5.85 8.53 -1.03
CA ALA A 179 4.74 8.19 -0.17
C ALA A 179 4.46 6.68 -0.14
N GLY A 180 4.50 6.00 -1.28
CA GLY A 180 4.39 4.54 -1.37
C GLY A 180 5.48 3.81 -0.59
N ALA A 181 6.73 4.27 -0.67
CA ALA A 181 7.84 3.73 0.11
C ALA A 181 7.67 3.93 1.62
N ILE A 182 7.25 5.12 2.07
CA ILE A 182 6.99 5.38 3.49
C ILE A 182 5.76 4.63 3.99
N PHE A 183 4.68 4.54 3.20
CA PHE A 183 3.49 3.72 3.49
C PHE A 183 3.87 2.24 3.70
N GLY A 184 4.74 1.71 2.84
CA GLY A 184 5.32 0.37 2.98
C GLY A 184 6.06 0.15 4.31
N MET A 185 6.60 1.21 4.93
CA MET A 185 7.22 1.12 6.25
C MET A 185 6.22 1.38 7.39
N GLU A 186 5.39 2.42 7.32
CA GLU A 186 4.40 2.74 8.37
C GLU A 186 3.34 1.65 8.58
N VAL A 187 2.97 0.90 7.53
CA VAL A 187 1.95 -0.17 7.63
C VAL A 187 2.55 -1.54 7.97
N PHE A 188 3.83 -1.80 7.65
CA PHE A 188 4.40 -3.15 7.67
C PHE A 188 5.76 -3.32 8.39
N GLN A 189 6.40 -2.26 8.91
CA GLN A 189 7.69 -2.37 9.62
C GLN A 189 7.65 -1.82 11.05
N GLN A 190 8.29 -2.55 11.96
CA GLN A 190 8.71 -2.03 13.27
C GLN A 190 10.09 -1.37 13.11
N LEU A 191 10.17 -0.05 13.33
CA LEU A 191 11.41 0.74 13.20
C LEU A 191 11.94 1.21 14.58
N PRO A 192 13.27 1.42 14.77
CA PRO A 192 13.86 1.32 16.11
C PRO A 192 13.92 2.60 16.96
N THR A 193 13.63 2.41 18.24
CA THR A 193 14.18 3.10 19.43
C THR A 193 14.07 4.63 19.58
N TYR A 194 14.48 5.49 18.64
CA TYR A 194 14.55 6.93 18.93
C TYR A 194 13.21 7.69 18.79
N SER A 195 12.22 7.11 18.12
CA SER A 195 10.84 7.66 18.08
C SER A 195 10.04 7.42 19.38
N PHE A 196 10.57 6.61 20.30
CA PHE A 196 9.90 6.07 21.51
C PHE A 196 9.50 7.13 22.54
N ALA A 197 10.40 8.06 22.89
CA ALA A 197 10.26 8.87 24.09
C ALA A 197 9.12 9.91 24.02
N ILE A 198 8.94 10.56 22.87
CA ILE A 198 7.87 11.55 22.65
C ILE A 198 6.53 10.85 22.46
N LYS A 199 6.54 9.72 21.74
CA LYS A 199 5.32 9.03 21.34
C LYS A 199 4.63 8.36 22.54
N MET A 200 5.38 7.76 23.48
CA MET A 200 4.86 7.11 24.70
C MET A 200 3.81 7.91 25.50
N ALA A 201 3.94 9.24 25.57
CA ALA A 201 2.93 10.10 26.21
C ALA A 201 1.65 10.21 25.38
N LEU A 202 1.83 10.38 24.07
CA LEU A 202 0.81 10.40 23.02
C LEU A 202 0.49 8.99 22.48
N THR A 203 0.57 7.95 23.31
CA THR A 203 0.53 6.52 22.89
C THR A 203 -0.67 5.74 23.42
N ILE A 204 -1.76 6.45 23.77
CA ILE A 204 -2.86 5.88 24.55
C ILE A 204 -4.37 6.38 24.41
N LEU A 205 -4.90 7.19 23.46
CA LEU A 205 -6.25 7.84 23.59
C LEU A 205 -7.04 7.76 22.31
N THR A 206 -6.39 8.13 21.22
CA THR A 206 -7.03 8.31 19.93
C THR A 206 -7.65 7.07 19.31
N LEU A 207 -7.60 5.87 19.91
CA LEU A 207 -7.54 4.52 19.19
C LEU A 207 -9.85 2.54 18.84
N ALA A 208 -11.03 2.67 18.10
CA ALA A 208 -12.26 1.83 18.12
C ALA A 208 -13.21 2.20 16.96
N ALA A 209 -13.98 1.22 16.47
CA ALA A 209 -14.96 1.28 15.36
C ALA A 209 -14.39 1.63 13.95
N GLY A 210 -14.46 0.77 12.93
CA GLY A 210 -14.89 -0.63 12.98
C GLY A 210 -14.97 -1.39 11.65
N PHE A 211 -14.90 -0.71 10.49
CA PHE A 211 -15.34 -1.30 9.20
C PHE A 211 -14.28 -1.34 8.09
N LYS A 212 -14.64 -2.03 7.00
CA LYS A 212 -13.77 -2.30 5.85
C LYS A 212 -14.47 -2.36 4.50
N GLY A 213 -13.79 -1.80 3.49
CA GLY A 213 -14.02 -1.97 2.07
C GLY A 213 -12.80 -1.52 1.26
N GLY A 214 -13.00 -1.13 0.00
CA GLY A 214 -11.99 -0.40 -0.78
C GLY A 214 -11.95 1.09 -0.37
N GLU A 215 -11.70 1.40 0.91
CA GLU A 215 -12.09 2.70 1.48
C GLU A 215 -11.20 3.89 1.12
N VAL A 216 -10.02 3.66 0.56
CA VAL A 216 -9.01 4.70 0.30
C VAL A 216 -9.57 5.87 -0.53
N THR A 217 -10.17 5.58 -1.70
CA THR A 217 -10.72 6.60 -2.59
C THR A 217 -11.98 7.29 -2.02
N PRO A 218 -12.94 6.57 -1.38
CA PRO A 218 -13.99 7.19 -0.58
C PRO A 218 -13.49 8.13 0.54
N LEU A 219 -12.48 7.72 1.32
CA LEU A 219 -11.89 8.53 2.40
C LEU A 219 -11.27 9.82 1.85
N PHE A 220 -10.57 9.74 0.71
CA PHE A 220 -10.06 10.90 -0.01
C PHE A 220 -11.16 11.86 -0.46
N PHE A 221 -12.26 11.35 -1.00
CA PHE A 221 -13.39 12.18 -1.44
C PHE A 221 -14.09 12.85 -0.25
N ILE A 222 -14.32 12.12 0.84
CA ILE A 222 -14.87 12.65 2.10
C ILE A 222 -13.94 13.74 2.66
N GLY A 223 -12.64 13.50 2.66
CA GLY A 223 -11.64 14.49 3.09
C GLY A 223 -11.62 15.74 2.23
N ALA A 224 -11.59 15.60 0.91
CA ALA A 224 -11.58 16.71 -0.04
C ALA A 224 -12.85 17.58 0.07
N THR A 225 -14.02 16.94 0.17
CA THR A 225 -15.30 17.65 0.29
C THR A 225 -15.47 18.32 1.65
N LEU A 226 -15.06 17.68 2.76
CA LEU A 226 -15.02 18.30 4.09
C LEU A 226 -14.06 19.51 4.12
N GLY A 227 -12.87 19.36 3.56
CA GLY A 227 -11.90 20.46 3.44
C GLY A 227 -12.44 21.63 2.62
N SER A 228 -13.06 21.34 1.48
CA SER A 228 -13.75 22.34 0.64
C SER A 228 -14.89 23.05 1.39
N ALA A 229 -15.68 22.33 2.20
CA ALA A 229 -16.74 22.95 3.00
C ALA A 229 -16.21 23.90 4.09
N LEU A 230 -15.03 23.62 4.64
CA LEU A 230 -14.40 24.48 5.66
C LEU A 230 -13.90 25.83 5.11
N SER A 231 -13.75 26.00 3.80
CA SER A 231 -13.38 27.29 3.20
C SER A 231 -14.48 28.35 3.29
N LEU A 232 -15.70 27.96 3.69
CA LEU A 232 -16.78 28.89 4.01
C LEU A 232 -16.58 29.60 5.37
N PHE A 233 -15.70 29.07 6.22
CA PHE A 233 -15.45 29.56 7.58
C PHE A 233 -13.98 29.96 7.82
N LEU A 234 -13.05 29.39 7.05
CA LEU A 234 -11.62 29.69 7.11
C LEU A 234 -11.19 30.49 5.87
N PRO A 235 -10.56 31.68 6.02
CA PRO A 235 -10.11 32.50 4.89
C PRO A 235 -8.80 31.96 4.28
N LEU A 236 -8.87 30.75 3.73
CA LEU A 236 -7.77 30.03 3.08
C LEU A 236 -8.23 29.47 1.72
N PRO A 237 -7.33 29.24 0.74
CA PRO A 237 -7.70 28.74 -0.58
C PRO A 237 -8.43 27.40 -0.52
N VAL A 238 -9.53 27.27 -1.26
CA VAL A 238 -10.36 26.05 -1.30
C VAL A 238 -9.54 24.81 -1.66
N GLY A 239 -8.63 24.93 -2.63
CA GLY A 239 -7.74 23.84 -3.04
C GLY A 239 -6.76 23.40 -1.95
N LEU A 240 -6.23 24.34 -1.14
CA LEU A 240 -5.37 24.02 0.00
C LEU A 240 -6.15 23.28 1.08
N LEU A 241 -7.34 23.77 1.44
CA LEU A 241 -8.19 23.15 2.46
C LEU A 241 -8.72 21.78 2.01
N ALA A 242 -9.11 21.63 0.73
CA ALA A 242 -9.50 20.34 0.16
C ALA A 242 -8.31 19.35 0.15
N GLY A 243 -7.12 19.79 -0.26
CA GLY A 243 -5.90 18.97 -0.22
C GLY A 243 -5.51 18.54 1.21
N MET A 244 -5.59 19.46 2.17
CA MET A 244 -5.41 19.17 3.61
C MET A 244 -6.44 18.14 4.10
N GLY A 245 -7.73 18.34 3.82
CA GLY A 245 -8.79 17.42 4.24
C GLY A 245 -8.64 16.03 3.63
N PHE A 246 -8.33 15.96 2.33
CA PHE A 246 -8.03 14.74 1.57
C PHE A 246 -6.98 13.88 2.27
N VAL A 247 -5.79 14.43 2.58
CA VAL A 247 -4.75 13.64 3.26
C VAL A 247 -4.99 13.48 4.77
N ALA A 248 -5.70 14.41 5.42
CA ALA A 248 -5.98 14.32 6.85
C ALA A 248 -6.95 13.20 7.19
N VAL A 249 -8.08 13.08 6.47
CA VAL A 249 -9.05 11.99 6.70
C VAL A 249 -8.41 10.63 6.44
N PHE A 250 -7.60 10.52 5.39
CA PHE A 250 -6.88 9.28 5.10
C PHE A 250 -5.82 8.95 6.17
N ALA A 251 -4.99 9.92 6.59
CA ALA A 251 -4.00 9.74 7.66
C ALA A 251 -4.60 9.24 8.98
N GLY A 252 -5.79 9.75 9.32
CA GLY A 252 -6.55 9.28 10.47
C GLY A 252 -7.00 7.83 10.32
N ALA A 253 -7.66 7.52 9.20
CA ALA A 253 -8.25 6.22 8.93
C ALA A 253 -7.23 5.08 8.67
N THR A 254 -5.99 5.38 8.25
CA THR A 254 -4.94 4.37 8.02
C THR A 254 -3.88 4.27 9.10
N ASN A 255 -3.80 5.24 10.00
CA ASN A 255 -2.70 5.44 10.93
C ASN A 255 -1.33 5.77 10.27
N THR A 256 -1.30 6.36 9.06
CA THR A 256 -0.06 6.65 8.29
C THR A 256 0.19 8.17 8.04
N PRO A 257 0.39 8.99 9.08
CA PRO A 257 0.48 10.45 8.92
C PRO A 257 1.72 10.91 8.13
N LEU A 258 2.85 10.19 8.16
CA LEU A 258 4.05 10.60 7.43
C LEU A 258 3.92 10.32 5.94
N ALA A 259 3.43 9.12 5.58
CA ALA A 259 3.12 8.78 4.19
C ALA A 259 2.09 9.75 3.60
N CYS A 260 1.05 10.12 4.36
CA CYS A 260 0.04 11.09 3.91
C CYS A 260 0.61 12.51 3.74
N THR A 261 1.53 12.93 4.62
CA THR A 261 2.22 14.22 4.51
C THR A 261 3.09 14.27 3.24
N LEU A 262 3.83 13.21 2.96
CA LEU A 262 4.65 13.10 1.74
C LEU A 262 3.80 12.99 0.48
N MET A 263 2.70 12.23 0.53
CA MET A 263 1.74 12.11 -0.57
C MET A 263 1.13 13.47 -0.95
N ALA A 264 0.80 14.31 0.04
CA ALA A 264 0.35 15.67 -0.22
C ALA A 264 1.44 16.52 -0.91
N MET A 265 2.71 16.39 -0.50
CA MET A 265 3.80 17.14 -1.14
C MET A 265 4.15 16.62 -2.55
N GLU A 266 3.96 15.33 -2.83
CA GLU A 266 4.11 14.75 -4.18
C GLU A 266 2.92 15.10 -5.10
N LEU A 267 1.69 15.25 -4.57
CA LEU A 267 0.49 15.57 -5.35
C LEU A 267 0.20 17.07 -5.51
N PHE A 268 0.50 17.88 -4.50
CA PHE A 268 0.12 19.30 -4.41
C PHE A 268 1.32 20.25 -4.27
N GLY A 269 2.55 19.73 -4.24
CA GLY A 269 3.78 20.49 -4.09
C GLY A 269 4.23 20.68 -2.63
N SER A 270 5.52 20.96 -2.45
CA SER A 270 6.14 21.08 -1.12
C SER A 270 5.65 22.29 -0.30
N GLU A 271 5.09 23.31 -0.93
CA GLU A 271 4.63 24.55 -0.29
C GLU A 271 3.50 24.31 0.74
N CYS A 272 2.61 23.34 0.50
CA CYS A 272 1.57 22.99 1.46
C CYS A 272 2.08 22.16 2.65
N GLY A 273 3.35 21.71 2.62
CA GLY A 273 3.91 20.66 3.46
C GLY A 273 3.70 20.84 4.96
N VAL A 274 3.87 22.06 5.49
CA VAL A 274 3.67 22.36 6.92
C VAL A 274 2.19 22.24 7.31
N TYR A 275 1.29 22.77 6.49
CA TYR A 275 -0.15 22.76 6.77
C TYR A 275 -0.72 21.35 6.71
N VAL A 276 -0.32 20.56 5.71
CA VAL A 276 -0.75 19.15 5.57
C VAL A 276 -0.14 18.25 6.64
N ALA A 277 1.11 18.49 7.06
CA ALA A 277 1.72 17.78 8.19
C ALA A 277 0.94 17.99 9.49
N ILE A 278 0.55 19.23 9.78
CA ILE A 278 -0.28 19.58 10.94
C ILE A 278 -1.66 18.91 10.84
N ALA A 279 -2.33 18.99 9.68
CA ALA A 279 -3.65 18.39 9.47
C ALA A 279 -3.64 16.85 9.58
N CYS A 280 -2.68 16.17 8.95
CA CYS A 280 -2.48 14.72 9.07
C CYS A 280 -2.16 14.30 10.51
N THR A 281 -1.33 15.06 11.23
CA THR A 281 -0.96 14.76 12.62
C THR A 281 -2.14 14.95 13.57
N ILE A 282 -2.91 16.04 13.44
CA ILE A 282 -4.09 16.29 14.28
C ILE A 282 -5.17 15.25 13.99
N SER A 283 -5.45 14.93 12.71
CA SER A 283 -6.40 13.87 12.37
C SER A 283 -5.96 12.51 12.88
N TYR A 284 -4.68 12.15 12.71
CA TYR A 284 -4.10 10.95 13.31
C TYR A 284 -4.32 10.92 14.83
N LEU A 285 -4.10 12.02 15.55
CA LEU A 285 -4.29 12.09 17.00
C LEU A 285 -5.77 12.06 17.45
N LEU A 286 -6.76 12.21 16.57
CA LEU A 286 -8.20 12.26 16.91
C LEU A 286 -9.04 11.05 16.41
N SER A 287 -8.48 10.18 15.58
CA SER A 287 -9.23 9.42 14.54
C SER A 287 -9.90 8.09 14.89
N GLY A 288 -9.79 7.58 16.11
CA GLY A 288 -10.23 6.23 16.48
C GLY A 288 -9.07 5.23 16.59
N PRO A 289 -9.16 4.30 17.56
CA PRO A 289 -7.92 2.82 17.66
C PRO A 289 -8.10 1.72 16.65
N THR A 290 -9.08 1.97 15.82
CA THR A 290 -9.23 1.40 14.50
C THR A 290 -8.43 2.19 13.48
N GLY A 291 -7.95 1.47 12.49
CA GLY A 291 -7.82 1.96 11.14
C GLY A 291 -8.43 0.93 10.20
N ILE A 292 -8.48 1.22 8.91
CA ILE A 292 -8.98 0.31 7.86
C ILE A 292 -8.10 -0.93 7.65
N TYR A 293 -7.17 -1.22 8.57
CA TYR A 293 -6.19 -2.32 8.53
C TYR A 293 -6.25 -3.18 9.80
N GLY A 294 -7.35 -3.89 10.04
CA GLY A 294 -7.56 -4.79 11.19
C GLY A 294 -6.47 -5.84 11.50
N LYS A 295 -5.51 -6.12 10.61
CA LYS A 295 -4.34 -6.98 10.91
C LYS A 295 -3.05 -6.19 11.24
N GLN A 296 -3.05 -4.87 11.11
CA GLN A 296 -2.02 -3.98 11.65
C GLN A 296 -1.94 -4.18 13.16
N VAL A 297 -0.73 -4.26 13.71
CA VAL A 297 -0.48 -4.45 15.14
C VAL A 297 -0.31 -3.10 15.82
N VAL A 298 -0.98 -2.89 16.95
CA VAL A 298 -0.83 -1.68 17.77
C VAL A 298 0.49 -1.74 18.54
N GLY A 299 1.57 -1.28 17.91
CA GLY A 299 2.86 -1.09 18.59
C GLY A 299 2.80 0.01 19.67
N GLU A 300 1.98 1.04 19.43
CA GLU A 300 1.69 2.17 20.31
C GLU A 300 0.30 2.75 19.96
N ALA A 301 -0.44 3.34 20.91
CA ALA A 301 -1.76 3.98 20.66
C ALA A 301 -1.66 5.53 20.49
N LYS A 302 -2.56 6.38 21.07
CA LYS A 302 -2.65 7.85 20.72
C LYS A 302 -2.70 9.06 21.79
N HIS A 303 -2.83 8.88 23.13
CA HIS A 303 -2.41 9.62 24.38
C HIS A 303 -3.08 9.15 25.73
N SER A 304 -2.48 9.19 26.92
CA SER A 304 -3.18 8.94 28.24
C SER A 304 -3.98 7.64 28.64
N ARG A 305 -4.95 7.06 27.88
CA ARG A 305 -5.93 5.98 28.28
C ARG A 305 -5.64 4.49 27.86
N PHE A 306 -6.12 4.05 26.68
CA PHE A 306 -6.14 2.74 25.95
C PHE A 306 -4.86 1.86 25.89
N LYS A 307 -4.12 1.73 27.00
CA LYS A 307 -2.89 0.91 27.08
C LYS A 307 -3.14 -0.58 26.87
N ASN A 308 -4.38 -1.00 27.13
CA ASN A 308 -4.87 -2.39 27.09
C ASN A 308 -4.94 -3.01 25.68
N TYR A 309 -4.55 -2.25 24.67
CA TYR A 309 -4.58 -2.61 23.25
C TYR A 309 -3.17 -2.79 22.64
N LEU A 310 -2.11 -2.51 23.39
CA LEU A 310 -0.72 -2.73 22.95
C LEU A 310 -0.49 -4.21 22.54
N ASN A 311 0.25 -4.40 21.45
CA ASN A 311 0.60 -5.67 20.82
C ASN A 311 -0.57 -6.54 20.32
N LYS A 312 -1.81 -6.04 20.32
CA LYS A 312 -2.96 -6.68 19.66
C LYS A 312 -3.06 -6.24 18.20
N ARG A 313 -3.73 -7.04 17.36
CA ARG A 313 -4.14 -6.61 16.01
C ARG A 313 -5.36 -5.68 16.14
N ILE A 314 -5.51 -4.73 15.22
CA ILE A 314 -6.63 -3.76 15.24
C ILE A 314 -8.03 -4.41 15.21
N GLY A 315 -8.17 -5.63 14.70
CA GLY A 315 -9.41 -6.42 14.75
C GLY A 315 -9.60 -7.27 16.01
N GLU A 316 -8.76 -7.13 17.03
CA GLU A 316 -8.80 -7.83 18.32
C GLU A 316 -9.06 -6.84 19.50
N ILE A 317 -9.60 -5.65 19.18
CA ILE A 317 -9.70 -4.45 20.01
C ILE A 317 -11.13 -3.91 20.05
#